data_AF-A0A3D6BR18-F1
#
_entry.id   AF-A0A3D6BR18-F1
#
_cell.length_a   1.000
_cell.length_b   1.000
_cell.length_c   1.000
_cell.angle_alpha   90.00
_cell.angle_beta   90.00
_cell.angle_gamma   90.00
#
_symmetry.space_group_name_H-M   'P 1'
#
loop_
_entity.id
_entity.type
_entity.pdbx_description
1 polymer ?
#
loop_
_entity_poly.entity_id
_entity_poly.type
_entity_poly.pdbx_seq_one_letter_code
_entity_poly.pdbx_strand_id
1 'polypeptide(L)'
;STDLTGLTVGATYFVQVFTYFSGSATTTFEICVTEPCTLSGSIANTPTLCPTIIIDEQGNDPFAASPFISNPSANIDCSTDTVTLSANPNLKETTSYIVEQIIYPNPAPDYDFPILGGNQQVINTDDVWATSRTNIGFPFCFYDNTYTQTLVGANGMTTFDNSIVPGSSCGWSFNNNLPSTAGALFEQTIYGVYHDIDPSGLTGAPIKSRTIGTAPCRQFQVSWTDIPMFGDASRLYTGMIVLHEATNIIEVFIETKLIENGNVYPWNDGNSIVGIQGDITPLGPNNQYAVAPCRNGLDTNWETTNEAWRFTPNGADVTPSTVTWYQGSINASNVIASNPDNSVTVSTGGNYFAVASFNTCSGTINLTDEIVVNDNRKVWRGTVNTDWYTPANWSGNAIPTSSDCVIIPDLNTTNNNSPIVIGGPPTPPPPGLARSLRVMSNGYLELTSESNLIVTDNIYIEDAIAPYGKIIIRDDGNLIQINNSPPNNNVGNIQMQRNVNSLTNLNYVYWSSPVNGFNVTNVSPGTNNNLIWHWIPTVA
;
A
#
# COMPACT_ATOMS: atom_id res chain seq x y z
N SER A 1 4.63 16.69 -52.51
CA SER A 1 4.45 16.84 -51.06
C SER A 1 5.61 17.65 -50.52
N THR A 2 5.38 18.44 -49.49
CA THR A 2 6.43 19.18 -48.77
C THR A 2 6.22 18.92 -47.29
N ASP A 3 7.18 18.28 -46.65
CA ASP A 3 7.11 18.00 -45.21
C ASP A 3 7.73 19.17 -44.45
N LEU A 4 6.98 19.72 -43.49
CA LEU A 4 7.42 20.83 -42.66
C LEU A 4 7.57 20.35 -41.21
N THR A 5 8.80 20.26 -40.72
CA THR A 5 9.11 19.81 -39.35
C THR A 5 9.47 20.98 -38.42
N GLY A 6 9.41 20.78 -37.10
CA GLY A 6 9.83 21.79 -36.11
C GLY A 6 8.77 22.86 -35.81
N LEU A 7 7.50 22.50 -35.95
CA LEU A 7 6.38 23.37 -35.62
C LEU A 7 6.16 23.39 -34.09
N THR A 8 5.78 24.55 -33.56
CA THR A 8 5.48 24.78 -32.15
C THR A 8 3.98 24.69 -31.93
N VAL A 9 3.55 23.86 -30.97
CA VAL A 9 2.15 23.76 -30.56
C VAL A 9 1.62 25.14 -30.15
N GLY A 10 0.45 25.51 -30.69
CA GLY A 10 -0.18 26.81 -30.44
C GLY A 10 0.32 27.96 -31.32
N ALA A 11 1.31 27.76 -32.19
CA ALA A 11 1.73 28.75 -33.17
C ALA A 11 0.88 28.71 -34.44
N THR A 12 0.61 29.89 -35.03
CA THR A 12 -0.13 30.01 -36.30
C THR A 12 0.81 29.88 -37.49
N TYR A 13 0.49 28.98 -38.42
CA TYR A 13 1.20 28.79 -39.68
C TYR A 13 0.35 29.21 -40.87
N PHE A 14 0.96 29.86 -41.86
CA PHE A 14 0.30 30.32 -43.07
C PHE A 14 0.75 29.48 -44.27
N VAL A 15 -0.20 28.96 -45.04
CA VAL A 15 0.06 28.24 -46.29
C VAL A 15 -0.30 29.15 -47.46
N GLN A 16 0.62 29.32 -48.40
CA GLN A 16 0.38 30.08 -49.61
C GLN A 16 0.50 29.16 -50.83
N VAL A 17 -0.54 29.15 -51.66
CA VAL A 17 -0.60 28.36 -52.89
C VAL A 17 -0.38 29.28 -54.08
N PHE A 18 0.56 28.92 -54.95
CA PHE A 18 0.87 29.65 -56.18
C PHE A 18 0.44 28.85 -57.41
N THR A 19 -0.03 29.54 -58.44
CA THR A 19 -0.22 28.98 -59.79
C THR A 19 0.86 29.51 -60.71
N TYR A 20 1.38 28.65 -61.59
CA TYR A 20 2.47 28.98 -62.51
C TYR A 20 2.02 29.85 -63.70
N PHE A 21 0.70 30.00 -63.92
CA PHE A 21 0.16 30.74 -65.07
C PHE A 21 -0.76 31.88 -64.63
N SER A 22 -0.81 32.95 -65.42
CA SER A 22 -1.73 34.08 -65.22
C SER A 22 -3.16 33.67 -65.59
N GLY A 23 -3.96 33.30 -64.58
CA GLY A 23 -5.37 32.92 -64.74
C GLY A 23 -5.96 32.37 -63.44
N SER A 24 -7.29 32.19 -63.42
CA SER A 24 -7.95 31.48 -62.31
C SER A 24 -7.65 29.99 -62.43
N ALA A 25 -7.16 29.39 -61.35
CA ALA A 25 -6.91 27.96 -61.25
C ALA A 25 -7.64 27.41 -60.00
N THR A 26 -8.24 26.24 -60.13
CA THR A 26 -8.87 25.52 -59.01
C THR A 26 -8.06 24.26 -58.74
N THR A 27 -7.64 24.07 -57.49
CA THR A 27 -6.94 22.87 -57.03
C THR A 27 -7.47 22.48 -55.67
N THR A 28 -7.37 21.20 -55.34
CA THR A 28 -7.50 20.69 -53.97
C THR A 28 -6.11 20.37 -53.44
N PHE A 29 -5.92 20.50 -52.13
CA PHE A 29 -4.75 19.99 -51.43
C PHE A 29 -5.19 19.56 -50.03
N GLU A 30 -4.43 18.65 -49.45
CA GLU A 30 -4.63 18.14 -48.10
C GLU A 30 -3.49 18.64 -47.21
N ILE A 31 -3.82 19.06 -45.99
CA ILE A 31 -2.84 19.35 -44.95
C ILE A 31 -3.02 18.28 -43.87
N CYS A 32 -2.00 17.47 -43.67
CA CYS A 32 -1.90 16.60 -42.50
C CYS A 32 -1.03 17.29 -41.45
N VAL A 33 -1.53 17.44 -40.23
CA VAL A 33 -0.74 17.92 -39.09
C VAL A 33 -0.56 16.76 -38.14
N THR A 34 0.67 16.29 -38.00
CA THR A 34 1.04 15.25 -37.04
C THR A 34 1.96 15.86 -35.98
N GLU A 35 1.59 15.73 -34.72
CA GLU A 35 2.57 15.85 -33.64
C GLU A 35 3.26 14.48 -33.51
N PRO A 36 4.58 14.36 -33.74
CA PRO A 36 5.26 13.10 -33.50
C PRO A 36 5.08 12.76 -32.03
N CYS A 37 4.42 11.63 -31.76
CA CYS A 37 4.18 11.22 -30.40
C CYS A 37 5.52 10.98 -29.70
N THR A 38 5.76 11.68 -28.59
CA THR A 38 6.99 11.56 -27.81
C THR A 38 6.70 10.84 -26.49
N LEU A 39 7.45 9.77 -26.23
CA LEU A 39 7.46 9.12 -24.93
C LEU A 39 8.12 10.05 -23.92
N SER A 40 7.31 10.87 -23.24
CA SER A 40 7.76 11.87 -22.27
C SER A 40 7.39 11.51 -20.82
N GLY A 41 6.72 10.37 -20.62
CA GLY A 41 6.37 9.85 -19.29
C GLY A 41 7.59 9.27 -18.56
N SER A 42 7.59 9.40 -17.23
CA SER A 42 8.52 8.65 -16.38
C SER A 42 8.19 7.16 -16.42
N ILE A 43 9.21 6.32 -16.58
CA ILE A 43 9.07 4.86 -16.46
C ILE A 43 8.72 4.53 -15.01
N ALA A 44 7.60 3.86 -14.80
CA ALA A 44 7.16 3.44 -13.49
C ALA A 44 8.07 2.35 -12.93
N ASN A 45 8.56 2.57 -11.71
CA ASN A 45 9.44 1.66 -10.99
C ASN A 45 8.71 0.85 -9.91
N THR A 46 7.42 1.10 -9.68
CA THR A 46 6.59 0.28 -8.79
C THR A 46 6.42 -1.11 -9.39
N PRO A 47 6.87 -2.18 -8.70
CA PRO A 47 6.75 -3.53 -9.22
C PRO A 47 5.28 -3.96 -9.29
N THR A 48 4.95 -4.82 -10.24
CA THR A 48 3.64 -5.49 -10.24
C THR A 48 3.63 -6.53 -9.14
N LEU A 49 2.72 -6.35 -8.17
CA LEU A 49 2.60 -7.20 -7.00
C LEU A 49 1.42 -8.16 -7.16
N CYS A 50 1.52 -9.29 -6.46
CA CYS A 50 0.35 -10.08 -6.11
C CYS A 50 -0.78 -9.21 -5.52
N PRO A 51 -2.04 -9.67 -5.58
CA PRO A 51 -3.08 -9.05 -4.77
C PRO A 51 -2.64 -9.05 -3.31
N THR A 52 -2.62 -7.88 -2.68
CA THR A 52 -2.20 -7.73 -1.30
C THR A 52 -2.94 -6.56 -0.66
N ILE A 53 -2.93 -6.56 0.67
CA ILE A 53 -3.11 -5.34 1.44
C ILE A 53 -1.73 -4.91 1.94
N ILE A 54 -1.53 -3.62 2.17
CA ILE A 54 -0.39 -3.09 2.91
C ILE A 54 -0.95 -2.23 4.04
N ILE A 55 -0.62 -2.59 5.27
CA ILE A 55 -0.99 -1.85 6.46
C ILE A 55 -0.05 -0.66 6.60
N ASP A 56 -0.57 0.54 6.83
CA ASP A 56 0.23 1.72 7.20
C ASP A 56 -0.53 2.57 8.23
N GLU A 57 0.06 3.65 8.73
CA GLU A 57 -0.66 4.65 9.51
C GLU A 57 -1.78 5.29 8.66
N GLN A 58 -2.94 5.49 9.26
CA GLN A 58 -4.11 6.03 8.58
C GLN A 58 -3.81 7.40 7.95
N GLY A 59 -4.08 7.52 6.64
CA GLY A 59 -3.78 8.70 5.84
C GLY A 59 -2.58 8.53 4.92
N ASN A 60 -1.76 7.49 5.13
CA ASN A 60 -0.71 7.10 4.21
C ASN A 60 -1.24 6.06 3.20
N ASP A 61 -0.94 6.27 1.92
CA ASP A 61 -1.17 5.27 0.86
C ASP A 61 0.19 4.71 0.41
N PRO A 62 0.54 3.47 0.81
CA PRO A 62 1.82 2.86 0.47
C PRO A 62 1.97 2.59 -1.03
N PHE A 63 0.87 2.46 -1.79
CA PHE A 63 0.92 2.26 -3.25
C PHE A 63 1.12 3.56 -4.02
N ALA A 64 0.76 4.70 -3.43
CA ALA A 64 1.01 6.03 -3.99
C ALA A 64 2.34 6.66 -3.53
N ALA A 65 3.03 6.04 -2.56
CA ALA A 65 4.30 6.53 -2.04
C ALA A 65 5.42 6.50 -3.10
N SER A 66 6.27 7.52 -3.09
CA SER A 66 7.47 7.60 -3.94
C SER A 66 8.70 7.90 -3.07
N PRO A 67 9.62 6.95 -2.88
CA PRO A 67 9.60 5.58 -3.42
C PRO A 67 8.49 4.71 -2.81
N PHE A 68 8.09 3.66 -3.53
CA PHE A 68 7.14 2.65 -3.06
C PHE A 68 7.59 2.02 -1.74
N ILE A 69 6.67 1.86 -0.78
CA ILE A 69 6.94 1.31 0.55
C ILE A 69 6.19 -0.01 0.71
N SER A 70 6.89 -1.13 0.59
CA SER A 70 6.29 -2.47 0.67
C SER A 70 6.07 -3.00 2.09
N ASN A 71 6.75 -2.42 3.07
CA ASN A 71 6.71 -2.87 4.47
C ASN A 71 6.95 -1.67 5.39
N PRO A 72 5.94 -0.80 5.58
CA PRO A 72 6.03 0.34 6.47
C PRO A 72 6.11 -0.12 7.94
N SER A 73 6.40 0.82 8.83
CA SER A 73 6.35 0.62 10.28
C SER A 73 5.70 1.81 10.92
N ALA A 74 4.94 1.58 11.98
CA ALA A 74 4.29 2.65 12.73
C ALA A 74 5.00 2.92 14.06
N ASN A 75 4.80 4.10 14.64
CA ASN A 75 5.43 4.47 15.91
C ASN A 75 4.44 5.05 16.90
N ILE A 76 4.62 4.71 18.17
CA ILE A 76 4.02 5.40 19.31
C ILE A 76 5.13 5.92 20.21
N ASP A 77 4.97 7.15 20.70
CA ASP A 77 5.99 7.85 21.44
C ASP A 77 5.41 8.82 22.49
N CYS A 78 6.26 9.70 23.02
CA CYS A 78 5.89 10.72 24.00
C CYS A 78 4.80 11.71 23.55
N SER A 79 4.65 11.91 22.25
CA SER A 79 3.72 12.83 21.61
C SER A 79 2.49 12.12 21.04
N THR A 80 2.62 10.84 20.70
CA THR A 80 1.55 10.00 20.15
C THR A 80 1.38 8.72 20.97
N ASP A 81 0.42 8.73 21.89
CA ASP A 81 0.14 7.56 22.76
C ASP A 81 -0.60 6.41 22.05
N THR A 82 -1.13 6.69 20.86
CA THR A 82 -1.85 5.74 20.00
C THR A 82 -1.54 6.01 18.53
N VAL A 83 -1.62 4.98 17.70
CA VAL A 83 -1.58 5.09 16.25
C VAL A 83 -2.79 4.38 15.65
N THR A 84 -3.41 4.99 14.64
CA THR A 84 -4.46 4.33 13.86
C THR A 84 -3.83 3.73 12.63
N LEU A 85 -3.91 2.41 12.50
CA LEU A 85 -3.46 1.64 11.36
C LEU A 85 -4.60 1.52 10.34
N SER A 86 -4.26 1.47 9.06
CA SER A 86 -5.19 1.28 7.94
C SER A 86 -4.66 0.20 6.99
N ALA A 87 -5.51 -0.74 6.60
CA ALA A 87 -5.21 -1.76 5.59
C ALA A 87 -5.56 -1.21 4.18
N ASN A 88 -4.55 -0.97 3.37
CA ASN A 88 -4.69 -0.41 2.02
C ASN A 88 -4.66 -1.55 0.99
N PRO A 89 -5.72 -1.78 0.19
CA PRO A 89 -5.69 -2.77 -0.89
C PRO A 89 -5.16 -2.21 -2.21
N ASN A 90 -4.60 -3.08 -3.06
CA ASN A 90 -4.26 -2.75 -4.46
C ASN A 90 -5.35 -3.19 -5.46
N LEU A 91 -6.61 -3.30 -5.03
CA LEU A 91 -7.70 -3.81 -5.83
C LEU A 91 -8.64 -2.69 -6.26
N LYS A 92 -8.82 -2.54 -7.57
CA LYS A 92 -9.77 -1.60 -8.18
C LYS A 92 -10.72 -2.34 -9.12
N GLU A 93 -11.92 -1.80 -9.26
CA GLU A 93 -12.89 -2.27 -10.24
C GLU A 93 -12.34 -2.12 -11.66
N THR A 94 -12.80 -2.98 -12.56
CA THR A 94 -12.29 -3.07 -13.95
C THR A 94 -13.06 -2.19 -14.93
N THR A 95 -13.85 -1.23 -14.44
CA THR A 95 -14.68 -0.33 -15.25
C THR A 95 -13.85 0.52 -16.23
N SER A 96 -12.58 0.75 -15.90
CA SER A 96 -11.59 1.41 -16.76
C SER A 96 -10.18 0.91 -16.43
N TYR A 97 -9.21 1.28 -17.26
CA TYR A 97 -7.79 0.98 -17.07
C TYR A 97 -6.95 2.23 -17.30
N ILE A 98 -5.91 2.41 -16.50
CA ILE A 98 -4.79 3.30 -16.82
C ILE A 98 -3.66 2.50 -17.47
N VAL A 99 -2.86 3.15 -18.30
CA VAL A 99 -1.69 2.55 -18.93
C VAL A 99 -0.44 3.37 -18.64
N GLU A 100 0.63 2.67 -18.28
CA GLU A 100 1.93 3.26 -17.92
C GLU A 100 3.08 2.42 -18.50
N GLN A 101 4.19 3.07 -18.85
CA GLN A 101 5.41 2.35 -19.20
C GLN A 101 6.08 1.86 -17.92
N ILE A 102 6.47 0.60 -17.87
CA ILE A 102 7.15 0.00 -16.71
C ILE A 102 8.59 -0.37 -17.07
N ILE A 103 9.41 -0.57 -16.04
CA ILE A 103 10.77 -1.09 -16.24
C ILE A 103 10.67 -2.49 -16.86
N TYR A 104 11.34 -2.69 -18.00
CA TYR A 104 11.49 -4.02 -18.57
C TYR A 104 12.32 -4.90 -17.62
N PRO A 105 11.82 -6.09 -17.23
CA PRO A 105 12.42 -6.87 -16.16
C PRO A 105 13.81 -7.39 -16.54
N ASN A 106 14.68 -7.52 -15.53
CA ASN A 106 16.00 -8.13 -15.66
C ASN A 106 16.17 -9.18 -14.53
N PRO A 107 16.22 -10.49 -14.84
CA PRO A 107 16.29 -11.09 -16.19
C PRO A 107 15.00 -10.88 -17.01
N ALA A 108 15.14 -10.93 -18.33
CA ALA A 108 14.02 -10.85 -19.27
C ALA A 108 12.98 -11.96 -19.01
N PRO A 109 11.71 -11.75 -19.37
CA PRO A 109 10.70 -12.80 -19.28
C PRO A 109 11.11 -14.03 -20.09
N ASP A 110 10.72 -15.20 -19.60
CA ASP A 110 10.89 -16.45 -20.34
C ASP A 110 9.84 -16.53 -21.46
N TYR A 111 10.21 -16.16 -22.68
CA TYR A 111 9.33 -16.19 -23.86
C TYR A 111 9.18 -17.60 -24.44
N ASP A 112 10.19 -18.45 -24.31
CA ASP A 112 10.22 -19.82 -24.83
C ASP A 112 10.13 -20.84 -23.69
N PHE A 113 8.91 -21.05 -23.21
CA PHE A 113 8.66 -21.99 -22.14
C PHE A 113 8.27 -23.39 -22.61
N PRO A 114 8.57 -24.44 -21.81
CA PRO A 114 7.99 -25.75 -22.03
C PRO A 114 6.47 -25.69 -21.89
N ILE A 115 5.76 -26.50 -22.66
CA ILE A 115 4.31 -26.64 -22.53
C ILE A 115 4.02 -27.36 -21.20
N LEU A 116 3.66 -26.60 -20.17
CA LEU A 116 3.38 -27.09 -18.82
C LEU A 116 1.88 -27.31 -18.61
N GLY A 117 1.30 -28.33 -19.25
CA GLY A 117 -0.13 -28.65 -19.10
C GLY A 117 -1.08 -27.58 -19.64
N GLY A 118 -2.34 -27.96 -19.86
CA GLY A 118 -3.31 -27.16 -20.62
C GLY A 118 -3.32 -27.48 -22.12
N ASN A 119 -4.38 -27.06 -22.82
CA ASN A 119 -4.52 -27.30 -24.27
C ASN A 119 -3.53 -26.38 -25.01
N GLN A 120 -2.62 -26.97 -25.79
CA GLN A 120 -1.66 -26.23 -26.60
C GLN A 120 -2.38 -25.34 -27.62
N GLN A 121 -2.08 -24.05 -27.61
CA GLN A 121 -2.44 -23.14 -28.69
C GLN A 121 -1.39 -23.31 -29.79
N VAL A 122 -1.56 -24.28 -30.69
CA VAL A 122 -0.70 -24.37 -31.87
C VAL A 122 -1.27 -23.43 -32.92
N ILE A 123 -0.63 -22.27 -33.07
CA ILE A 123 -0.82 -21.38 -34.20
C ILE A 123 0.49 -21.39 -34.98
N ASN A 124 0.47 -22.02 -36.15
CA ASN A 124 1.61 -22.17 -37.06
C ASN A 124 1.21 -21.84 -38.51
N THR A 125 0.10 -21.13 -38.65
CA THR A 125 -0.47 -20.66 -39.90
C THR A 125 -0.69 -19.17 -39.75
N ASP A 126 -0.46 -18.46 -40.84
CA ASP A 126 -0.77 -17.05 -40.98
C ASP A 126 -2.26 -16.74 -40.76
N ASP A 127 -2.56 -15.56 -40.23
CA ASP A 127 -3.93 -15.00 -40.17
C ASP A 127 -5.03 -15.90 -39.61
N VAL A 128 -4.73 -16.66 -38.56
CA VAL A 128 -5.73 -17.51 -37.89
C VAL A 128 -5.82 -17.27 -36.39
N TRP A 129 -7.05 -17.41 -35.90
CA TRP A 129 -7.29 -17.64 -34.49
C TRP A 129 -6.92 -19.08 -34.14
N ALA A 130 -6.49 -19.32 -32.91
CA ALA A 130 -6.26 -20.67 -32.43
C ALA A 130 -7.48 -21.57 -32.63
N THR A 131 -7.25 -22.86 -32.84
CA THR A 131 -8.32 -23.84 -33.12
C THR A 131 -9.18 -24.19 -31.91
N SER A 132 -8.82 -23.72 -30.72
CA SER A 132 -9.60 -23.89 -29.49
C SER A 132 -9.32 -22.75 -28.50
N ARG A 133 -10.27 -22.45 -27.60
CA ARG A 133 -10.06 -21.49 -26.51
C ARG A 133 -9.13 -22.06 -25.45
N THR A 134 -8.29 -21.22 -24.87
CA THR A 134 -7.39 -21.55 -23.75
C THR A 134 -8.06 -21.23 -22.43
N ASN A 135 -7.97 -22.13 -21.45
CA ASN A 135 -8.33 -21.80 -20.08
C ASN A 135 -7.27 -20.86 -19.49
N ILE A 136 -7.71 -19.73 -18.93
CA ILE A 136 -6.82 -18.77 -18.23
C ILE A 136 -6.27 -19.40 -16.93
N GLY A 137 -7.05 -20.32 -16.34
CA GLY A 137 -6.73 -21.01 -15.10
C GLY A 137 -7.30 -20.34 -13.85
N PHE A 138 -7.80 -19.12 -13.99
CA PHE A 138 -8.53 -18.35 -12.98
C PHE A 138 -9.55 -17.43 -13.67
N PRO A 139 -10.60 -16.95 -12.97
CA PRO A 139 -11.47 -15.91 -13.52
C PRO A 139 -10.72 -14.58 -13.62
N PHE A 140 -10.74 -13.97 -14.79
CA PHE A 140 -10.11 -12.69 -15.09
C PHE A 140 -11.17 -11.68 -15.48
N CYS A 141 -11.14 -10.49 -14.87
CA CYS A 141 -12.14 -9.47 -15.09
C CYS A 141 -11.61 -8.40 -16.01
N PHE A 142 -12.32 -8.14 -17.11
CA PHE A 142 -11.89 -7.21 -18.13
C PHE A 142 -13.09 -6.38 -18.55
N TYR A 143 -13.04 -5.07 -18.26
CA TYR A 143 -14.16 -4.16 -18.48
C TYR A 143 -15.48 -4.68 -17.90
N ASP A 144 -15.44 -5.05 -16.62
CA ASP A 144 -16.56 -5.56 -15.78
C ASP A 144 -17.18 -6.89 -16.22
N ASN A 145 -16.61 -7.51 -17.25
CA ASN A 145 -16.96 -8.85 -17.68
C ASN A 145 -15.96 -9.86 -17.11
N THR A 146 -16.45 -11.01 -16.64
CA THR A 146 -15.61 -12.08 -16.10
C THR A 146 -15.40 -13.16 -17.14
N TYR A 147 -14.14 -13.44 -17.45
CA TYR A 147 -13.72 -14.44 -18.43
C TYR A 147 -12.92 -15.54 -17.76
N THR A 148 -13.10 -16.77 -18.20
CA THR A 148 -12.33 -17.95 -17.75
C THR A 148 -11.50 -18.57 -18.87
N GLN A 149 -11.74 -18.11 -20.09
CA GLN A 149 -11.07 -18.57 -21.29
C GLN A 149 -10.77 -17.38 -22.19
N THR A 150 -9.79 -17.56 -23.07
CA THR A 150 -9.41 -16.60 -24.10
C THR A 150 -9.06 -17.32 -25.40
N LEU A 151 -9.01 -16.60 -26.51
CA LEU A 151 -8.61 -17.09 -27.81
C LEU A 151 -7.43 -16.27 -28.33
N VAL A 152 -6.32 -16.93 -28.65
CA VAL A 152 -5.09 -16.28 -29.13
C VAL A 152 -5.13 -16.16 -30.65
N GLY A 153 -4.70 -15.01 -31.18
CA GLY A 153 -4.56 -14.76 -32.61
C GLY A 153 -3.10 -14.84 -33.07
N ALA A 154 -2.88 -15.20 -34.33
CA ALA A 154 -1.54 -15.23 -34.94
C ALA A 154 -0.82 -13.87 -34.80
N ASN A 155 -1.57 -12.77 -35.00
CA ASN A 155 -1.06 -11.41 -35.13
C ASN A 155 -0.81 -10.68 -33.79
N GLY A 156 -0.31 -11.34 -32.74
CA GLY A 156 0.10 -10.62 -31.51
C GLY A 156 -1.03 -10.11 -30.60
N MET A 157 -2.20 -10.77 -30.62
CA MET A 157 -3.41 -10.36 -29.90
C MET A 157 -4.12 -11.52 -29.19
N THR A 158 -4.95 -11.20 -28.21
CA THR A 158 -5.69 -12.16 -27.37
C THR A 158 -7.10 -11.63 -27.11
N THR A 159 -8.13 -12.36 -27.51
CA THR A 159 -9.53 -11.93 -27.42
C THR A 159 -10.32 -12.73 -26.38
N PHE A 160 -11.28 -12.07 -25.77
CA PHE A 160 -12.30 -12.66 -24.91
C PHE A 160 -13.67 -12.73 -25.61
N ASP A 161 -13.82 -12.12 -26.79
CA ASP A 161 -15.06 -12.13 -27.55
C ASP A 161 -15.44 -13.56 -27.93
N ASN A 162 -16.60 -14.00 -27.43
CA ASN A 162 -17.15 -15.33 -27.70
C ASN A 162 -17.76 -15.47 -29.10
N SER A 163 -17.97 -14.37 -29.83
CA SER A 163 -18.46 -14.37 -31.21
C SER A 163 -17.40 -14.90 -32.20
N ILE A 164 -16.12 -14.78 -31.84
CA ILE A 164 -15.00 -15.25 -32.67
C ILE A 164 -14.91 -16.78 -32.62
N VAL A 165 -15.04 -17.40 -33.79
CA VAL A 165 -15.04 -18.86 -33.98
C VAL A 165 -13.59 -19.37 -33.96
N PRO A 166 -13.22 -20.31 -33.07
CA PRO A 166 -11.88 -20.89 -33.08
C PRO A 166 -11.50 -21.49 -34.44
N GLY A 167 -10.27 -21.22 -34.89
CA GLY A 167 -9.77 -21.63 -36.20
C GLY A 167 -10.29 -20.81 -37.40
N SER A 168 -11.09 -19.76 -37.17
CA SER A 168 -11.44 -18.80 -38.22
C SER A 168 -10.26 -17.87 -38.55
N SER A 169 -10.43 -17.06 -39.60
CA SER A 169 -9.46 -16.02 -39.96
C SER A 169 -9.34 -14.96 -38.86
N CYS A 170 -8.10 -14.64 -38.52
CA CYS A 170 -7.68 -13.53 -37.68
C CYS A 170 -7.06 -12.47 -38.59
N GLY A 171 -7.86 -11.48 -39.02
CA GLY A 171 -7.36 -10.45 -39.93
C GLY A 171 -6.21 -9.64 -39.33
N TRP A 172 -5.52 -8.92 -40.21
CA TRP A 172 -4.37 -8.05 -39.92
C TRP A 172 -4.61 -6.59 -40.35
N SER A 173 -5.47 -6.37 -41.36
CA SER A 173 -5.61 -5.07 -42.01
C SER A 173 -6.55 -4.15 -41.25
N PHE A 174 -6.03 -2.99 -40.88
CA PHE A 174 -6.77 -1.89 -40.27
C PHE A 174 -6.09 -0.55 -40.61
N ASN A 175 -6.89 0.52 -40.62
CA ASN A 175 -6.41 1.88 -40.82
C ASN A 175 -7.14 2.84 -39.86
N ASN A 176 -7.26 2.42 -38.60
CA ASN A 176 -7.98 3.12 -37.55
C ASN A 176 -7.24 3.01 -36.22
N ASN A 177 -7.37 4.05 -35.40
CA ASN A 177 -6.98 4.00 -34.00
C ASN A 177 -8.02 3.25 -33.17
N LEU A 178 -7.58 2.60 -32.08
CA LEU A 178 -8.48 2.26 -30.99
C LEU A 178 -9.00 3.56 -30.35
N PRO A 179 -10.29 3.61 -29.99
CA PRO A 179 -11.26 2.52 -30.04
C PRO A 179 -11.92 2.41 -31.42
N SER A 180 -12.03 1.18 -31.96
CA SER A 180 -12.65 0.91 -33.25
C SER A 180 -12.94 -0.59 -33.44
N THR A 181 -13.97 -0.91 -34.25
CA THR A 181 -14.22 -2.24 -34.82
C THR A 181 -14.08 -2.25 -36.35
N ALA A 182 -13.58 -1.17 -36.93
CA ALA A 182 -13.36 -1.07 -38.37
C ALA A 182 -12.12 -1.88 -38.80
N GLY A 183 -12.21 -2.54 -39.95
CA GLY A 183 -11.16 -3.45 -40.42
C GLY A 183 -11.06 -4.67 -39.52
N ALA A 184 -9.84 -5.12 -39.24
CA ALA A 184 -9.55 -6.20 -38.32
C ALA A 184 -9.28 -5.68 -36.90
N LEU A 185 -10.16 -4.83 -36.37
CA LEU A 185 -10.17 -4.44 -34.95
C LEU A 185 -11.39 -5.05 -34.28
N PHE A 186 -11.20 -5.59 -33.07
CA PHE A 186 -12.15 -6.45 -32.36
C PHE A 186 -12.47 -5.90 -30.97
N GLU A 187 -13.70 -6.13 -30.52
CA GLU A 187 -14.11 -5.86 -29.14
C GLU A 187 -13.51 -6.89 -28.17
N GLN A 188 -13.50 -6.56 -26.89
CA GLN A 188 -13.07 -7.46 -25.81
C GLN A 188 -11.70 -8.11 -26.07
N THR A 189 -10.73 -7.31 -26.54
CA THR A 189 -9.45 -7.79 -27.06
C THR A 189 -8.27 -7.02 -26.47
N ILE A 190 -7.22 -7.75 -26.13
CA ILE A 190 -5.90 -7.25 -25.74
C ILE A 190 -4.99 -7.34 -26.97
N TYR A 191 -4.40 -6.21 -27.34
CA TYR A 191 -3.44 -6.05 -28.42
C TYR A 191 -2.05 -5.92 -27.79
N GLY A 192 -1.28 -7.02 -27.78
CA GLY A 192 0.07 -7.04 -27.20
C GLY A 192 1.02 -6.23 -28.07
N VAL A 193 1.27 -6.72 -29.28
CA VAL A 193 1.70 -5.90 -30.42
C VAL A 193 0.90 -6.40 -31.60
N TYR A 194 -0.24 -5.77 -31.88
CA TYR A 194 -1.04 -6.17 -33.02
C TYR A 194 -0.49 -5.57 -34.30
N HIS A 195 0.02 -6.44 -35.17
CA HIS A 195 0.59 -6.17 -36.48
C HIS A 195 0.66 -7.47 -37.27
N ASP A 196 0.91 -7.37 -38.57
CA ASP A 196 0.94 -8.52 -39.46
C ASP A 196 2.26 -9.32 -39.33
N ILE A 197 2.18 -10.51 -38.75
CA ILE A 197 3.31 -11.41 -38.51
C ILE A 197 2.95 -12.82 -38.96
N ASP A 198 3.89 -13.49 -39.62
CA ASP A 198 3.62 -14.80 -40.23
C ASP A 198 4.36 -15.92 -39.48
N PRO A 199 3.65 -16.71 -38.64
CA PRO A 199 4.24 -17.88 -37.99
C PRO A 199 4.37 -19.10 -38.94
N SER A 200 3.95 -19.00 -40.20
CA SER A 200 3.96 -20.11 -41.14
C SER A 200 5.37 -20.64 -41.39
N GLY A 201 5.49 -21.96 -41.41
CA GLY A 201 6.78 -22.63 -41.70
C GLY A 201 7.79 -22.61 -40.56
N LEU A 202 7.50 -21.94 -39.44
CA LEU A 202 8.33 -22.04 -38.23
C LEU A 202 8.23 -23.45 -37.62
N THR A 203 9.37 -23.98 -37.19
CA THR A 203 9.42 -25.26 -36.49
C THR A 203 9.14 -25.07 -35.01
N GLY A 204 8.29 -25.93 -34.43
CA GLY A 204 7.91 -25.85 -33.02
C GLY A 204 6.58 -25.14 -32.82
N ALA A 205 6.37 -24.57 -31.62
CA ALA A 205 5.20 -23.77 -31.30
C ALA A 205 5.69 -22.33 -31.01
N PRO A 206 5.76 -21.45 -32.02
CA PRO A 206 6.28 -20.09 -31.86
C PRO A 206 5.33 -19.18 -31.06
N ILE A 207 4.06 -19.61 -30.95
CA ILE A 207 3.04 -18.99 -30.11
C ILE A 207 2.68 -19.97 -29.02
N LYS A 208 2.78 -19.56 -27.76
CA LYS A 208 2.54 -20.42 -26.59
C LYS A 208 1.75 -19.71 -25.53
N SER A 209 1.05 -20.48 -24.69
CA SER A 209 0.43 -19.97 -23.49
C SER A 209 0.63 -20.91 -22.30
N ARG A 210 0.67 -20.36 -21.09
CA ARG A 210 0.74 -21.13 -19.83
C ARG A 210 0.07 -20.38 -18.69
N THR A 211 -0.37 -21.13 -17.68
CA THR A 211 -0.71 -20.57 -16.36
C THR A 211 0.34 -21.01 -15.36
N ILE A 212 0.92 -20.07 -14.60
CA ILE A 212 1.90 -20.33 -13.54
C ILE A 212 1.46 -19.70 -12.22
N GLY A 213 2.17 -20.04 -11.14
CA GLY A 213 1.89 -19.52 -9.80
C GLY A 213 0.82 -20.30 -9.05
N THR A 214 0.37 -19.75 -7.93
CA THR A 214 -0.63 -20.35 -7.03
C THR A 214 -1.67 -19.29 -6.67
N ALA A 215 -2.94 -19.68 -6.58
CA ALA A 215 -4.01 -18.74 -6.23
C ALA A 215 -3.73 -18.07 -4.86
N PRO A 216 -4.02 -16.77 -4.71
CA PRO A 216 -4.64 -15.84 -5.69
C PRO A 216 -3.63 -15.09 -6.59
N CYS A 217 -2.40 -15.59 -6.73
CA CYS A 217 -1.28 -14.96 -7.44
C CYS A 217 -0.92 -15.64 -8.78
N ARG A 218 -1.86 -16.31 -9.45
CA ARG A 218 -1.54 -16.93 -10.74
C ARG A 218 -1.33 -15.90 -11.83
N GLN A 219 -0.53 -16.26 -12.82
CA GLN A 219 -0.34 -15.50 -14.04
C GLN A 219 -0.72 -16.37 -15.23
N PHE A 220 -1.50 -15.82 -16.16
CA PHE A 220 -1.69 -16.40 -17.49
C PHE A 220 -0.82 -15.65 -18.48
N GLN A 221 0.06 -16.36 -19.17
CA GLN A 221 1.06 -15.79 -20.07
C GLN A 221 0.80 -16.30 -21.49
N VAL A 222 0.89 -15.42 -22.48
CA VAL A 222 0.86 -15.75 -23.91
C VAL A 222 2.09 -15.11 -24.55
N SER A 223 2.92 -15.89 -25.25
CA SER A 223 4.12 -15.40 -25.93
C SER A 223 4.06 -15.66 -27.44
N TRP A 224 4.67 -14.74 -28.19
CA TRP A 224 5.06 -14.86 -29.59
C TRP A 224 6.59 -14.75 -29.63
N THR A 225 7.28 -15.74 -30.17
CA THR A 225 8.75 -15.81 -30.12
C THR A 225 9.34 -15.98 -31.50
N ASP A 226 10.23 -15.06 -31.87
CA ASP A 226 10.97 -15.04 -33.13
C ASP A 226 10.07 -15.17 -34.37
N ILE A 227 8.91 -14.49 -34.34
CA ILE A 227 7.95 -14.56 -35.45
C ILE A 227 8.32 -13.53 -36.51
N PRO A 228 8.54 -13.93 -37.77
CA PRO A 228 8.85 -13.00 -38.83
C PRO A 228 7.69 -12.09 -39.19
N MET A 229 8.00 -10.87 -39.67
CA MET A 229 7.01 -10.01 -40.33
C MET A 229 6.51 -10.70 -41.59
N PHE A 230 5.21 -10.57 -41.91
CA PHE A 230 4.58 -11.25 -43.04
C PHE A 230 5.35 -11.10 -44.37
N GLY A 231 5.74 -9.88 -44.74
CA GLY A 231 6.47 -9.61 -45.98
C GLY A 231 8.00 -9.61 -45.87
N ASP A 232 8.57 -9.72 -44.68
CA ASP A 232 10.01 -9.62 -44.44
C ASP A 232 10.49 -10.60 -43.36
N ALA A 233 10.83 -11.82 -43.78
CA ALA A 233 11.26 -12.88 -42.89
C ALA A 233 12.60 -12.61 -42.17
N SER A 234 13.33 -11.55 -42.53
CA SER A 234 14.59 -11.17 -41.87
C SER A 234 14.38 -10.33 -40.60
N ARG A 235 13.15 -9.89 -40.34
CA ARG A 235 12.77 -9.03 -39.24
C ARG A 235 11.78 -9.75 -38.35
N LEU A 236 12.10 -9.83 -37.07
CA LEU A 236 11.37 -10.67 -36.11
C LEU A 236 10.64 -9.83 -35.06
N TYR A 237 9.61 -10.44 -34.50
CA TYR A 237 8.89 -9.97 -33.33
C TYR A 237 8.97 -11.02 -32.21
N THR A 238 9.30 -10.55 -31.01
CA THR A 238 9.19 -11.31 -29.77
C THR A 238 8.49 -10.47 -28.71
N GLY A 239 7.38 -10.98 -28.19
CA GLY A 239 6.57 -10.30 -27.18
C GLY A 239 5.66 -11.23 -26.38
N MET A 240 5.09 -10.71 -25.30
CA MET A 240 4.28 -11.47 -24.35
C MET A 240 3.18 -10.61 -23.74
N ILE A 241 2.01 -11.21 -23.55
CA ILE A 241 0.91 -10.69 -22.72
C ILE A 241 0.86 -11.49 -21.42
N VAL A 242 0.71 -10.81 -20.28
CA VAL A 242 0.55 -11.43 -18.96
C VAL A 242 -0.71 -10.89 -18.29
N LEU A 243 -1.59 -11.79 -17.86
CA LEU A 243 -2.76 -11.49 -17.04
C LEU A 243 -2.48 -11.90 -15.59
N HIS A 244 -2.75 -11.01 -14.64
CA HIS A 244 -2.54 -11.28 -13.22
C HIS A 244 -3.87 -11.59 -12.51
N GLU A 245 -3.90 -12.72 -11.80
CA GLU A 245 -5.05 -13.14 -11.01
C GLU A 245 -5.40 -12.11 -9.92
N ALA A 246 -6.70 -11.92 -9.69
CA ALA A 246 -7.31 -11.02 -8.70
C ALA A 246 -7.08 -9.51 -8.91
N THR A 247 -5.86 -9.07 -9.21
CA THR A 247 -5.58 -7.65 -9.51
C THR A 247 -6.10 -7.22 -10.87
N ASN A 248 -6.34 -8.17 -11.77
CA ASN A 248 -6.73 -7.95 -13.16
C ASN A 248 -5.78 -7.04 -13.95
N ILE A 249 -4.53 -6.91 -13.48
CA ILE A 249 -3.48 -6.20 -14.20
C ILE A 249 -3.14 -6.96 -15.48
N ILE A 250 -2.90 -6.22 -16.56
CA ILE A 250 -2.40 -6.74 -17.83
C ILE A 250 -1.02 -6.13 -18.07
N GLU A 251 -0.03 -6.96 -18.36
CA GLU A 251 1.28 -6.49 -18.80
C GLU A 251 1.57 -6.94 -20.22
N VAL A 252 2.24 -6.08 -20.97
CA VAL A 252 2.76 -6.37 -22.30
C VAL A 252 4.27 -6.19 -22.27
N PHE A 253 5.01 -7.25 -22.52
CA PHE A 253 6.47 -7.23 -22.63
C PHE A 253 6.89 -7.38 -24.09
N ILE A 254 7.74 -6.50 -24.58
CA ILE A 254 8.25 -6.48 -25.95
C ILE A 254 9.77 -6.64 -25.85
N GLU A 255 10.27 -7.84 -26.15
CA GLU A 255 11.72 -8.05 -26.22
C GLU A 255 12.27 -7.37 -27.47
N THR A 256 11.61 -7.56 -28.61
CA THR A 256 11.97 -6.92 -29.87
C THR A 256 10.73 -6.76 -30.75
N LYS A 257 10.57 -5.56 -31.32
CA LYS A 257 9.66 -5.30 -32.45
C LYS A 257 10.42 -4.50 -33.50
N LEU A 258 10.42 -5.04 -34.72
CA LEU A 258 10.88 -4.34 -35.91
C LEU A 258 9.69 -3.94 -36.80
N ILE A 259 9.92 -3.04 -37.76
CA ILE A 259 8.96 -2.68 -38.81
C ILE A 259 9.39 -3.40 -40.08
N GLU A 260 8.44 -3.97 -40.82
CA GLU A 260 8.71 -4.61 -42.10
C GLU A 260 9.52 -3.72 -43.06
N ASN A 261 10.46 -4.30 -43.81
CA ASN A 261 11.30 -3.62 -44.81
C ASN A 261 12.08 -2.42 -44.23
N GLY A 262 12.32 -2.39 -42.92
CA GLY A 262 13.00 -1.28 -42.25
C GLY A 262 12.27 0.05 -42.39
N ASN A 263 10.93 0.03 -42.39
CA ASN A 263 10.06 1.20 -42.57
C ASN A 263 10.15 1.85 -43.97
N VAL A 264 10.60 1.11 -44.99
CA VAL A 264 10.60 1.54 -46.39
C VAL A 264 9.46 0.83 -47.12
N TYR A 265 8.38 1.57 -47.39
CA TYR A 265 7.10 0.99 -47.87
C TYR A 265 6.64 -0.17 -46.98
N PRO A 266 6.46 0.08 -45.66
CA PRO A 266 6.06 -0.96 -44.74
C PRO A 266 4.70 -1.53 -45.13
N TRP A 267 4.54 -2.84 -44.98
CA TRP A 267 3.25 -3.50 -45.16
C TRP A 267 2.20 -2.95 -44.20
N ASN A 268 0.94 -2.87 -44.66
CA ASN A 268 -0.18 -2.29 -43.91
C ASN A 268 0.14 -0.90 -43.32
N ASP A 269 0.91 -0.09 -44.06
CA ASP A 269 1.43 1.22 -43.66
C ASP A 269 2.31 1.21 -42.40
N GLY A 270 2.69 0.03 -41.89
CA GLY A 270 3.43 -0.17 -40.64
C GLY A 270 2.58 -0.07 -39.38
N ASN A 271 1.25 -0.03 -39.54
CA ASN A 271 0.28 0.10 -38.46
C ASN A 271 0.48 -0.98 -37.40
N SER A 272 0.56 -0.57 -36.12
CA SER A 272 0.74 -1.51 -35.02
C SER A 272 0.18 -0.97 -33.70
N ILE A 273 -0.39 -1.85 -32.87
CA ILE A 273 -1.09 -1.44 -31.63
C ILE A 273 -0.55 -2.16 -30.39
N VAL A 274 -0.31 -1.39 -29.31
CA VAL A 274 -0.23 -1.89 -27.93
C VAL A 274 -1.38 -1.27 -27.13
N GLY A 275 -2.40 -2.06 -26.81
CA GLY A 275 -3.62 -1.52 -26.21
C GLY A 275 -4.62 -2.58 -25.81
N ILE A 276 -5.70 -2.13 -25.20
CA ILE A 276 -6.83 -2.96 -24.78
C ILE A 276 -8.13 -2.28 -25.17
N GLN A 277 -9.15 -3.07 -25.52
CA GLN A 277 -10.49 -2.58 -25.84
C GLN A 277 -11.55 -3.54 -25.31
N GLY A 278 -12.55 -3.00 -24.63
CA GLY A 278 -13.78 -3.68 -24.21
C GLY A 278 -14.87 -3.54 -25.27
N ASP A 279 -16.07 -3.15 -24.85
CA ASP A 279 -17.22 -2.90 -25.74
C ASP A 279 -17.27 -1.42 -26.20
N ILE A 280 -17.56 -1.20 -27.48
CA ILE A 280 -17.72 0.15 -28.07
C ILE A 280 -19.19 0.57 -28.08
N THR A 281 -20.15 -0.36 -28.18
CA THR A 281 -21.61 -0.08 -28.10
C THR A 281 -22.43 -1.31 -27.62
N PRO A 282 -23.62 -1.18 -26.99
CA PRO A 282 -24.35 0.05 -26.63
C PRO A 282 -24.90 0.05 -25.17
N LEU A 283 -24.41 0.93 -24.28
CA LEU A 283 -25.18 1.89 -23.47
C LEU A 283 -24.22 2.79 -22.64
N GLY A 284 -24.45 4.10 -22.65
CA GLY A 284 -23.42 5.08 -22.30
C GLY A 284 -22.91 5.09 -20.84
N PRO A 285 -21.69 5.64 -20.62
CA PRO A 285 -20.78 6.13 -21.66
C PRO A 285 -19.86 5.01 -22.18
N ASN A 286 -20.11 4.51 -23.39
CA ASN A 286 -19.24 3.51 -24.05
C ASN A 286 -18.07 4.21 -24.72
N ASN A 287 -16.87 3.83 -24.32
CA ASN A 287 -15.60 3.99 -25.02
C ASN A 287 -14.53 3.22 -24.22
N GLN A 288 -14.70 1.91 -24.07
CA GLN A 288 -13.83 1.10 -23.20
C GLN A 288 -12.54 0.76 -23.94
N TYR A 289 -11.49 1.52 -23.71
CA TYR A 289 -10.17 1.24 -24.26
C TYR A 289 -9.08 1.94 -23.44
N ALA A 290 -7.86 1.44 -23.55
CA ALA A 290 -6.65 2.11 -23.13
C ALA A 290 -5.53 1.72 -24.09
N VAL A 291 -4.71 2.68 -24.50
CA VAL A 291 -3.64 2.46 -25.49
C VAL A 291 -2.36 3.04 -24.95
N ALA A 292 -1.28 2.26 -25.01
CA ALA A 292 0.02 2.77 -24.60
C ALA A 292 0.38 4.03 -25.42
N PRO A 293 0.88 5.10 -24.79
CA PRO A 293 1.32 6.30 -25.49
C PRO A 293 2.20 5.98 -26.70
N CYS A 294 1.86 6.54 -27.87
CA CYS A 294 2.60 6.34 -29.12
C CYS A 294 2.55 4.91 -29.67
N ARG A 295 1.54 4.12 -29.29
CA ARG A 295 1.34 2.73 -29.71
C ARG A 295 -0.08 2.47 -30.20
N ASN A 296 -0.79 3.48 -30.71
CA ASN A 296 -2.07 3.31 -31.39
C ASN A 296 -1.89 3.05 -32.89
N GLY A 297 -2.95 2.61 -33.56
CA GLY A 297 -2.88 2.04 -34.90
C GLY A 297 -2.35 2.98 -35.98
N LEU A 298 -2.57 4.28 -35.84
CA LEU A 298 -2.15 5.33 -36.77
C LEU A 298 -1.04 6.23 -36.18
N ASP A 299 -0.46 5.84 -35.04
CA ASP A 299 0.71 6.52 -34.51
C ASP A 299 1.91 6.29 -35.44
N THR A 300 2.93 7.15 -35.34
CA THR A 300 4.16 6.99 -36.13
C THR A 300 4.76 5.60 -35.92
N ASN A 301 5.08 4.91 -37.01
CA ASN A 301 5.68 3.58 -36.99
C ASN A 301 6.88 3.54 -36.03
N TRP A 302 6.93 2.50 -35.20
CA TRP A 302 7.89 2.38 -34.11
C TRP A 302 8.59 1.02 -34.11
N GLU A 303 9.86 1.03 -33.71
CA GLU A 303 10.65 -0.14 -33.35
C GLU A 303 11.08 -0.01 -31.90
N THR A 304 11.23 -1.14 -31.22
CA THR A 304 11.67 -1.13 -29.83
C THR A 304 12.35 -2.43 -29.42
N THR A 305 13.13 -2.35 -28.36
CA THR A 305 13.76 -3.48 -27.68
C THR A 305 13.64 -3.28 -26.18
N ASN A 306 13.32 -4.33 -25.44
CA ASN A 306 13.15 -4.30 -23.98
C ASN A 306 12.20 -3.18 -23.50
N GLU A 307 10.98 -3.19 -24.04
CA GLU A 307 9.91 -2.26 -23.66
C GLU A 307 8.77 -3.00 -22.95
N ALA A 308 8.19 -2.37 -21.94
CA ALA A 308 7.12 -2.97 -21.17
C ALA A 308 6.04 -1.96 -20.81
N TRP A 309 4.78 -2.41 -20.88
CA TRP A 309 3.59 -1.62 -20.56
C TRP A 309 2.72 -2.36 -19.57
N ARG A 310 2.14 -1.60 -18.64
CA ARG A 310 1.18 -2.11 -17.66
C ARG A 310 -0.14 -1.40 -17.82
N PHE A 311 -1.21 -2.17 -17.91
CA PHE A 311 -2.58 -1.72 -17.83
C PHE A 311 -3.14 -2.13 -16.46
N THR A 312 -3.42 -1.13 -15.63
CA THR A 312 -3.91 -1.32 -14.25
C THR A 312 -5.38 -0.93 -14.19
N PRO A 313 -6.28 -1.74 -13.62
CA PRO A 313 -7.66 -1.32 -13.39
C PRO A 313 -7.73 0.01 -12.64
N ASN A 314 -8.61 0.90 -13.09
CA ASN A 314 -8.74 2.27 -12.58
C ASN A 314 -10.20 2.64 -12.27
N GLY A 315 -11.04 1.65 -11.97
CA GLY A 315 -12.37 1.87 -11.42
C GLY A 315 -12.33 2.30 -9.95
N ALA A 316 -13.49 2.23 -9.29
CA ALA A 316 -13.58 2.49 -7.85
C ALA A 316 -12.74 1.48 -7.05
N ASP A 317 -12.32 1.87 -5.85
CA ASP A 317 -11.62 0.96 -4.95
C ASP A 317 -12.54 -0.19 -4.53
N VAL A 318 -12.04 -1.43 -4.62
CA VAL A 318 -12.78 -2.59 -4.14
C VAL A 318 -12.69 -2.62 -2.62
N THR A 319 -13.81 -2.34 -1.95
CA THR A 319 -13.87 -2.34 -0.49
C THR A 319 -13.93 -3.78 0.05
N PRO A 320 -13.22 -4.09 1.15
CA PRO A 320 -13.34 -5.40 1.77
C PRO A 320 -14.73 -5.56 2.40
N SER A 321 -15.24 -6.78 2.38
CA SER A 321 -16.45 -7.14 3.11
C SER A 321 -16.22 -7.22 4.62
N THR A 322 -14.99 -7.58 5.03
CA THR A 322 -14.54 -7.60 6.42
C THR A 322 -13.03 -7.40 6.49
N VAL A 323 -12.56 -6.70 7.51
CA VAL A 323 -11.17 -6.68 7.96
C VAL A 323 -11.11 -7.16 9.40
N THR A 324 -10.35 -8.23 9.66
CA THR A 324 -10.09 -8.73 11.00
C THR A 324 -8.66 -8.40 11.39
N TRP A 325 -8.51 -7.67 12.49
CA TRP A 325 -7.23 -7.25 13.04
C TRP A 325 -6.81 -8.14 14.20
N TYR A 326 -5.52 -8.48 14.23
CA TYR A 326 -4.91 -9.33 15.25
C TYR A 326 -3.69 -8.66 15.87
N GLN A 327 -3.42 -8.96 17.14
CA GLN A 327 -2.17 -8.60 17.80
C GLN A 327 -1.30 -9.83 18.05
N GLY A 328 -0.02 -9.76 17.69
CA GLY A 328 0.99 -10.79 17.94
C GLY A 328 0.96 -11.99 16.99
N SER A 329 -0.21 -12.59 16.73
CA SER A 329 -0.37 -13.63 15.70
C SER A 329 -1.82 -13.80 15.25
N ILE A 330 -2.01 -14.36 14.05
CA ILE A 330 -3.33 -14.65 13.48
C ILE A 330 -3.95 -15.86 14.21
N ASN A 331 -4.69 -15.56 15.29
CA ASN A 331 -5.42 -16.52 16.11
C ASN A 331 -6.73 -15.88 16.61
N ALA A 332 -7.81 -16.65 16.71
CA ALA A 332 -9.10 -16.16 17.20
C ALA A 332 -9.02 -15.49 18.60
N SER A 333 -8.13 -15.95 19.49
CA SER A 333 -7.91 -15.35 20.81
C SER A 333 -7.18 -14.01 20.78
N ASN A 334 -6.58 -13.65 19.64
CA ASN A 334 -5.77 -12.44 19.45
C ASN A 334 -6.48 -11.37 18.61
N VAL A 335 -7.77 -11.57 18.28
CA VAL A 335 -8.57 -10.59 17.55
C VAL A 335 -8.77 -9.35 18.40
N ILE A 336 -8.38 -8.19 17.88
CA ILE A 336 -8.57 -6.88 18.53
C ILE A 336 -9.72 -6.09 17.92
N ALA A 337 -10.03 -6.31 16.64
CA ALA A 337 -11.16 -5.70 15.95
C ALA A 337 -11.59 -6.58 14.77
N SER A 338 -12.87 -6.57 14.44
CA SER A 338 -13.40 -7.18 13.22
C SER A 338 -14.58 -6.35 12.73
N ASN A 339 -14.37 -5.59 11.66
CA ASN A 339 -15.35 -4.67 11.11
C ASN A 339 -15.03 -4.46 9.61
N PRO A 340 -15.94 -3.86 8.82
CA PRO A 340 -15.63 -3.48 7.44
C PRO A 340 -14.79 -2.20 7.37
N ASP A 341 -14.52 -1.52 8.49
CA ASP A 341 -13.67 -0.35 8.52
C ASP A 341 -12.23 -0.82 8.34
N ASN A 342 -11.52 -0.28 7.34
CA ASN A 342 -10.16 -0.71 7.04
C ASN A 342 -9.13 -0.30 8.10
N SER A 343 -9.52 0.02 9.34
CA SER A 343 -8.61 0.62 10.33
C SER A 343 -8.79 0.10 11.76
N VAL A 344 -7.71 0.19 12.54
CA VAL A 344 -7.69 -0.09 13.98
C VAL A 344 -6.77 0.88 14.72
N THR A 345 -7.20 1.39 15.86
CA THR A 345 -6.35 2.21 16.74
C THR A 345 -5.70 1.34 17.81
N VAL A 346 -4.37 1.43 17.92
CA VAL A 346 -3.57 0.64 18.86
C VAL A 346 -2.70 1.54 19.73
N SER A 347 -2.40 1.09 20.95
CA SER A 347 -1.71 1.89 21.98
C SER A 347 -0.46 1.23 22.57
N THR A 348 -0.07 0.07 22.03
CA THR A 348 1.08 -0.72 22.50
C THR A 348 1.94 -1.14 21.33
N GLY A 349 3.26 -1.23 21.53
CA GLY A 349 4.15 -1.78 20.51
C GLY A 349 3.97 -3.29 20.31
N GLY A 350 4.31 -3.77 19.12
CA GLY A 350 4.22 -5.18 18.75
C GLY A 350 3.89 -5.38 17.28
N ASN A 351 3.63 -6.63 16.92
CA ASN A 351 3.23 -7.00 15.57
C ASN A 351 1.71 -7.01 15.47
N TYR A 352 1.19 -6.42 14.40
CA TYR A 352 -0.23 -6.37 14.10
C TYR A 352 -0.49 -6.95 12.73
N PHE A 353 -1.55 -7.73 12.60
CA PHE A 353 -1.94 -8.37 11.34
C PHE A 353 -3.33 -7.93 10.95
N ALA A 354 -3.56 -7.76 9.66
CA ALA A 354 -4.88 -7.60 9.09
C ALA A 354 -5.16 -8.77 8.15
N VAL A 355 -6.36 -9.35 8.26
CA VAL A 355 -6.89 -10.30 7.26
C VAL A 355 -8.12 -9.64 6.65
N ALA A 356 -8.04 -9.26 5.39
CA ALA A 356 -9.11 -8.58 4.67
C ALA A 356 -9.75 -9.52 3.64
N SER A 357 -11.08 -9.62 3.68
CA SER A 357 -11.87 -10.43 2.75
C SER A 357 -12.49 -9.55 1.69
N PHE A 358 -12.25 -9.84 0.40
CA PHE A 358 -12.79 -9.07 -0.72
C PHE A 358 -13.72 -9.93 -1.55
N ASN A 359 -14.87 -9.38 -1.92
CA ASN A 359 -15.72 -9.96 -2.95
C ASN A 359 -15.31 -9.36 -4.29
N THR A 360 -14.56 -10.13 -5.06
CA THR A 360 -14.18 -9.74 -6.42
C THR A 360 -15.10 -10.45 -7.42
N CYS A 361 -15.07 -9.99 -8.66
CA CYS A 361 -15.66 -10.70 -9.80
C CYS A 361 -15.04 -12.11 -10.01
N SER A 362 -13.84 -12.36 -9.48
CA SER A 362 -13.20 -13.70 -9.47
C SER A 362 -13.61 -14.58 -8.28
N GLY A 363 -14.52 -14.09 -7.43
CA GLY A 363 -14.94 -14.73 -6.18
C GLY A 363 -14.33 -14.06 -4.94
N THR A 364 -14.55 -14.70 -3.79
CA THR A 364 -14.02 -14.19 -2.51
C THR A 364 -12.55 -14.55 -2.37
N ILE A 365 -11.71 -13.55 -2.08
CA ILE A 365 -10.29 -13.73 -1.75
C ILE A 365 -9.99 -13.15 -0.37
N ASN A 366 -9.00 -13.72 0.32
CA ASN A 366 -8.51 -13.20 1.60
C ASN A 366 -7.05 -12.77 1.43
N LEU A 367 -6.77 -11.53 1.79
CA LEU A 367 -5.45 -10.93 1.75
C LEU A 367 -4.98 -10.68 3.17
N THR A 368 -3.67 -10.78 3.38
CA THR A 368 -3.08 -10.70 4.72
C THR A 368 -1.82 -9.88 4.66
N ASP A 369 -1.62 -9.06 5.69
CA ASP A 369 -0.39 -8.30 5.87
C ASP A 369 -0.05 -8.13 7.36
N GLU A 370 1.20 -7.77 7.63
CA GLU A 370 1.76 -7.54 8.96
C GLU A 370 2.43 -6.17 9.02
N ILE A 371 2.23 -5.44 10.13
CA ILE A 371 2.99 -4.24 10.46
C ILE A 371 3.60 -4.35 11.85
N VAL A 372 4.81 -3.79 12.00
CA VAL A 372 5.44 -3.58 13.30
C VAL A 372 5.12 -2.17 13.80
N VAL A 373 4.54 -2.09 14.99
CA VAL A 373 4.39 -0.84 15.75
C VAL A 373 5.53 -0.76 16.77
N ASN A 374 6.40 0.22 16.61
CA ASN A 374 7.49 0.48 17.55
C ASN A 374 6.99 1.35 18.70
N ASP A 375 7.18 0.87 19.94
CA ASP A 375 6.93 1.68 21.13
C ASP A 375 8.24 2.32 21.60
N ASN A 376 8.38 3.61 21.31
CA ASN A 376 9.56 4.39 21.68
C ASN A 376 9.48 4.90 23.13
N ARG A 377 8.44 4.53 23.88
CA ARG A 377 8.29 4.84 25.30
C ARG A 377 9.05 3.81 26.15
N LYS A 378 9.39 4.20 27.38
CA LYS A 378 9.98 3.31 28.39
C LYS A 378 8.88 2.57 29.14
N VAL A 379 8.61 1.34 28.69
CA VAL A 379 7.58 0.49 29.27
C VAL A 379 8.19 -0.42 30.33
N TRP A 380 7.62 -0.40 31.54
CA TRP A 380 7.99 -1.34 32.58
C TRP A 380 7.51 -2.75 32.22
N ARG A 381 8.40 -3.73 32.32
CA ARG A 381 8.15 -5.14 32.03
C ARG A 381 8.22 -6.04 33.27
N GLY A 382 8.93 -5.63 34.32
CA GLY A 382 9.06 -6.42 35.55
C GLY A 382 9.58 -7.85 35.32
N THR A 383 10.51 -8.02 34.37
CA THR A 383 10.98 -9.35 33.92
C THR A 383 11.87 -10.05 34.94
N VAL A 384 12.60 -9.29 35.76
CA VAL A 384 13.56 -9.83 36.73
C VAL A 384 13.02 -9.70 38.14
N ASN A 385 12.63 -8.50 38.54
CA ASN A 385 12.19 -8.17 39.89
C ASN A 385 11.44 -6.83 39.90
N THR A 386 11.20 -6.27 41.09
CA THR A 386 10.50 -5.00 41.31
C THR A 386 11.41 -3.77 41.28
N ASP A 387 12.73 -3.91 41.13
CA ASP A 387 13.67 -2.80 41.25
C ASP A 387 13.67 -1.88 40.02
N TRP A 388 13.28 -0.61 40.20
CA TRP A 388 13.29 0.43 39.16
C TRP A 388 14.65 0.55 38.46
N TYR A 389 15.75 0.33 39.19
CA TYR A 389 17.10 0.55 38.68
C TYR A 389 17.70 -0.65 37.96
N THR A 390 16.96 -1.77 37.87
CA THR A 390 17.39 -2.95 37.12
C THR A 390 17.05 -2.77 35.62
N PRO A 391 18.03 -2.61 34.71
CA PRO A 391 17.78 -2.30 33.30
C PRO A 391 16.89 -3.31 32.58
N ALA A 392 17.02 -4.59 32.94
CA ALA A 392 16.27 -5.69 32.33
C ALA A 392 14.75 -5.60 32.57
N ASN A 393 14.31 -4.87 33.61
CA ASN A 393 12.90 -4.64 33.88
C ASN A 393 12.26 -3.62 32.92
N TRP A 394 13.04 -2.93 32.08
CA TRP A 394 12.56 -1.89 31.18
C TRP A 394 12.64 -2.30 29.71
N SER A 395 11.76 -1.74 28.87
CA SER A 395 11.88 -1.84 27.42
C SER A 395 13.26 -1.33 26.96
N GLY A 396 13.91 -2.10 26.07
CA GLY A 396 15.25 -1.81 25.57
C GLY A 396 16.40 -2.06 26.56
N ASN A 397 16.16 -2.76 27.68
CA ASN A 397 17.20 -3.13 28.65
C ASN A 397 18.01 -1.93 29.19
N ALA A 398 17.32 -0.82 29.44
CA ALA A 398 17.93 0.43 29.92
C ALA A 398 16.95 1.19 30.80
N ILE A 399 17.45 1.68 31.95
CA ILE A 399 16.68 2.47 32.92
C ILE A 399 16.19 3.79 32.28
N PRO A 400 15.00 4.29 32.66
CA PRO A 400 14.49 5.54 32.15
C PRO A 400 15.35 6.75 32.55
N THR A 401 15.39 7.73 31.65
CA THR A 401 16.05 9.02 31.80
C THR A 401 15.03 10.15 31.79
N SER A 402 15.48 11.40 32.01
CA SER A 402 14.62 12.58 31.99
C SER A 402 14.01 12.90 30.62
N SER A 403 14.43 12.22 29.55
CA SER A 403 13.84 12.33 28.19
C SER A 403 12.83 11.23 27.86
N ASP A 404 12.74 10.18 28.67
CA ASP A 404 11.91 9.00 28.37
C ASP A 404 10.49 9.14 28.91
N CYS A 405 9.49 8.83 28.09
CA CYS A 405 8.12 8.71 28.57
C CYS A 405 7.90 7.34 29.17
N VAL A 406 7.64 7.29 30.46
CA VAL A 406 7.54 6.06 31.23
C VAL A 406 6.10 5.57 31.28
N ILE A 407 5.90 4.29 30.93
CA ILE A 407 4.62 3.60 31.05
C ILE A 407 4.74 2.50 32.11
N ILE A 408 3.89 2.56 33.13
CA ILE A 408 3.67 1.47 34.10
C ILE A 408 2.36 0.78 33.71
N PRO A 409 2.40 -0.39 33.06
CA PRO A 409 1.22 -1.07 32.56
C PRO A 409 0.49 -1.85 33.67
N ASP A 410 -0.59 -2.54 33.29
CA ASP A 410 -1.33 -3.45 34.17
C ASP A 410 -0.37 -4.47 34.83
N LEU A 411 -0.47 -4.62 36.15
CA LEU A 411 0.31 -5.56 36.95
C LEU A 411 0.33 -6.98 36.40
N ASN A 412 -0.78 -7.45 35.83
CA ASN A 412 -0.90 -8.80 35.26
C ASN A 412 0.00 -8.99 34.04
N THR A 413 0.42 -7.91 33.38
CA THR A 413 1.32 -7.94 32.21
C THR A 413 2.80 -7.90 32.60
N THR A 414 3.12 -7.74 33.89
CA THR A 414 4.49 -7.48 34.38
C THR A 414 4.97 -8.52 35.38
N ASN A 415 4.51 -9.76 35.25
CA ASN A 415 4.82 -10.88 36.16
C ASN A 415 4.47 -10.59 37.63
N ASN A 416 3.50 -9.69 37.87
CA ASN A 416 3.18 -9.15 39.20
C ASN A 416 4.36 -8.44 39.90
N ASN A 417 5.38 -8.04 39.15
CA ASN A 417 6.54 -7.30 39.66
C ASN A 417 6.35 -5.81 39.41
N SER A 418 5.63 -5.11 40.28
CA SER A 418 5.52 -3.66 40.19
C SER A 418 6.85 -2.94 40.42
N PRO A 419 7.12 -1.83 39.72
CA PRO A 419 8.29 -1.02 39.97
C PRO A 419 8.28 -0.41 41.37
N ILE A 420 9.45 -0.44 42.01
CA ILE A 420 9.76 0.19 43.29
C ILE A 420 10.96 1.09 43.08
N VAL A 421 10.77 2.39 43.30
CA VAL A 421 11.85 3.37 43.41
C VAL A 421 12.37 3.30 44.86
N ILE A 422 13.55 2.71 45.03
CA ILE A 422 14.18 2.52 46.33
C ILE A 422 14.96 3.76 46.77
N GLY A 423 14.83 4.11 48.04
CA GLY A 423 15.67 5.09 48.73
C GLY A 423 16.76 4.43 49.58
N GLY A 424 17.40 5.19 50.46
CA GLY A 424 18.53 4.72 51.26
C GLY A 424 19.87 4.89 50.56
N PRO A 425 20.94 4.20 51.01
CA PRO A 425 22.29 4.36 50.48
C PRO A 425 22.41 4.04 48.97
N PRO A 426 23.23 4.79 48.21
CA PRO A 426 24.06 5.93 48.63
C PRO A 426 23.20 7.14 49.01
N THR A 427 23.66 8.02 49.90
CA THR A 427 22.91 9.22 50.30
C THR A 427 23.48 10.48 49.63
N PRO A 428 22.70 11.22 48.79
CA PRO A 428 21.30 10.96 48.45
C PRO A 428 21.15 9.78 47.45
N PRO A 429 20.03 9.02 47.51
CA PRO A 429 19.78 7.92 46.59
C PRO A 429 19.68 8.41 45.15
N PRO A 430 20.09 7.61 44.17
CA PRO A 430 19.92 7.97 42.76
C PRO A 430 18.44 8.21 42.47
N PRO A 431 18.05 9.31 41.81
CA PRO A 431 16.66 9.52 41.48
C PRO A 431 16.20 8.57 40.38
N GLY A 432 14.97 8.07 40.47
CA GLY A 432 14.23 7.63 39.29
C GLY A 432 13.92 8.83 38.41
N LEU A 433 14.09 8.71 37.10
CA LEU A 433 13.90 9.80 36.15
C LEU A 433 12.84 9.43 35.11
N ALA A 434 12.06 10.41 34.67
CA ALA A 434 11.19 10.29 33.51
C ALA A 434 10.96 11.66 32.88
N ARG A 435 10.69 11.70 31.57
CA ARG A 435 10.08 12.88 30.94
C ARG A 435 8.62 12.99 31.35
N SER A 436 7.82 11.97 31.09
CA SER A 436 6.45 11.85 31.56
C SER A 436 6.26 10.49 32.23
N LEU A 437 5.25 10.38 33.09
CA LEU A 437 4.92 9.14 33.78
C LEU A 437 3.44 8.83 33.59
N ARG A 438 3.12 7.73 32.93
CA ARG A 438 1.77 7.18 32.84
C ARG A 438 1.67 5.89 33.64
N VAL A 439 0.72 5.83 34.56
CA VAL A 439 0.37 4.61 35.30
C VAL A 439 -1.01 4.17 34.82
N MET A 440 -1.04 3.05 34.09
CA MET A 440 -2.28 2.51 33.50
C MET A 440 -3.22 1.95 34.58
N SER A 441 -4.47 1.68 34.22
CA SER A 441 -5.39 0.90 35.05
C SER A 441 -4.73 -0.40 35.51
N ASN A 442 -4.92 -0.76 36.78
CA ASN A 442 -4.24 -1.83 37.50
C ASN A 442 -2.70 -1.71 37.60
N GLY A 443 -2.09 -0.66 37.04
CA GLY A 443 -0.68 -0.38 37.19
C GLY A 443 -0.36 0.09 38.60
N TYR A 444 0.77 -0.36 39.15
CA TYR A 444 1.18 -0.04 40.50
C TYR A 444 2.65 0.37 40.55
N LEU A 445 2.96 1.52 41.14
CA LEU A 445 4.31 2.05 41.38
C LEU A 445 4.46 2.44 42.85
N GLU A 446 5.58 2.07 43.47
CA GLU A 446 5.89 2.43 44.85
C GLU A 446 7.19 3.23 44.97
N LEU A 447 7.15 4.28 45.78
CA LEU A 447 8.31 5.07 46.21
C LEU A 447 8.53 4.74 47.69
N THR A 448 9.68 4.16 48.03
CA THR A 448 10.00 3.86 49.44
C THR A 448 10.38 5.14 50.21
N SER A 449 10.60 5.01 51.53
CA SER A 449 11.29 6.05 52.32
C SER A 449 12.58 6.48 51.63
N GLU A 450 12.94 7.75 51.77
CA GLU A 450 14.13 8.42 51.24
C GLU A 450 14.25 8.45 49.70
N SER A 451 13.32 7.82 48.97
CA SER A 451 13.38 7.71 47.51
C SER A 451 13.07 9.02 46.80
N ASN A 452 13.55 9.17 45.57
CA ASN A 452 13.26 10.33 44.73
C ASN A 452 12.85 9.87 43.33
N LEU A 453 11.66 10.27 42.88
CA LEU A 453 11.23 10.16 41.49
C LEU A 453 11.02 11.56 40.91
N ILE A 454 11.76 11.88 39.85
CA ILE A 454 11.73 13.18 39.19
C ILE A 454 11.13 13.00 37.80
N VAL A 455 10.01 13.68 37.55
CA VAL A 455 9.30 13.69 36.27
C VAL A 455 9.41 15.09 35.67
N THR A 456 9.95 15.20 34.45
CA THR A 456 10.21 16.51 33.83
C THR A 456 8.91 17.24 33.48
N ASP A 457 7.99 16.56 32.81
CA ASP A 457 6.78 17.13 32.23
C ASP A 457 5.56 16.77 33.06
N ASN A 458 4.84 15.68 32.78
CA ASN A 458 3.55 15.39 33.40
C ASN A 458 3.45 13.97 33.98
N ILE A 459 2.56 13.82 34.96
CA ILE A 459 2.20 12.54 35.59
C ILE A 459 0.72 12.30 35.34
N TYR A 460 0.40 11.17 34.70
CA TYR A 460 -0.95 10.73 34.38
C TYR A 460 -1.24 9.37 35.02
N ILE A 461 -2.23 9.31 35.90
CA ILE A 461 -2.65 8.06 36.56
C ILE A 461 -4.07 7.77 36.13
N GLU A 462 -4.28 6.63 35.47
CA GLU A 462 -5.60 6.23 34.97
C GLU A 462 -6.56 5.92 36.12
N ASP A 463 -7.61 6.72 36.25
CA ASP A 463 -8.65 6.61 37.28
C ASP A 463 -10.07 6.44 36.69
N ALA A 464 -10.19 6.33 35.37
CA ALA A 464 -11.47 6.21 34.68
C ALA A 464 -12.08 4.79 34.78
N ILE A 465 -11.25 3.73 34.84
CA ILE A 465 -11.69 2.34 34.84
C ILE A 465 -11.02 1.59 36.00
N ALA A 466 -11.84 0.93 36.84
CA ALA A 466 -11.35 0.09 37.93
C ALA A 466 -10.86 -1.28 37.41
N PRO A 467 -9.77 -1.85 37.97
CA PRO A 467 -8.94 -1.30 39.03
C PRO A 467 -8.11 -0.09 38.55
N TYR A 468 -8.04 0.94 39.39
CA TYR A 468 -7.35 2.20 39.04
C TYR A 468 -5.84 2.05 39.08
N GLY A 469 -5.14 2.87 38.31
CA GLY A 469 -3.70 3.07 38.45
C GLY A 469 -3.36 3.62 39.84
N LYS A 470 -2.18 3.25 40.34
CA LYS A 470 -1.81 3.54 41.72
C LYS A 470 -0.33 3.91 41.86
N ILE A 471 -0.07 5.05 42.48
CA ILE A 471 1.25 5.40 43.02
C ILE A 471 1.16 5.44 44.54
N ILE A 472 2.03 4.72 45.25
CA ILE A 472 2.20 4.83 46.69
C ILE A 472 3.53 5.52 47.01
N ILE A 473 3.47 6.56 47.85
CA ILE A 473 4.65 7.23 48.39
C ILE A 473 4.74 6.92 49.88
N ARG A 474 5.84 6.30 50.29
CA ARG A 474 6.11 5.93 51.68
C ARG A 474 6.97 6.98 52.38
N ASP A 475 6.58 7.28 53.60
CA ASP A 475 7.25 8.16 54.55
C ASP A 475 7.90 9.37 53.88
N ASP A 476 9.21 9.55 53.96
CA ASP A 476 9.98 10.67 53.38
C ASP A 476 10.35 10.55 51.89
N GLY A 477 9.69 9.65 51.13
CA GLY A 477 9.81 9.58 49.67
C GLY A 477 9.28 10.83 48.95
N ASN A 478 9.91 11.17 47.83
CA ASN A 478 9.66 12.38 47.06
C ASN A 478 9.24 12.08 45.62
N LEU A 479 8.07 12.60 45.22
CA LEU A 479 7.63 12.67 43.82
C LEU A 479 7.69 14.13 43.38
N ILE A 480 8.54 14.42 42.41
CA ILE A 480 8.85 15.78 41.97
C ILE A 480 8.46 15.93 40.49
N GLN A 481 7.73 16.98 40.18
CA GLN A 481 7.47 17.43 38.81
C GLN A 481 8.28 18.72 38.56
N ILE A 482 8.98 18.82 37.43
CA ILE A 482 9.76 20.02 37.09
C ILE A 482 8.88 21.08 36.41
N ASN A 483 8.25 20.74 35.30
CA ASN A 483 7.42 21.65 34.51
C ASN A 483 5.95 21.55 34.97
N ASN A 484 5.47 22.54 35.72
CA ASN A 484 4.16 22.48 36.39
C ASN A 484 3.08 23.41 35.80
N SER A 485 3.28 23.91 34.57
CA SER A 485 2.33 24.75 33.84
C SER A 485 1.72 24.02 32.64
N PRO A 486 0.52 24.43 32.16
CA PRO A 486 -0.07 23.86 30.95
C PRO A 486 0.91 23.83 29.76
N PRO A 487 0.95 22.74 28.97
CA PRO A 487 0.03 21.59 28.99
C PRO A 487 0.38 20.48 30.01
N ASN A 488 1.37 20.67 30.89
CA ASN A 488 1.91 19.63 31.77
C ASN A 488 1.12 19.46 33.08
N ASN A 489 -0.20 19.48 33.04
CA ASN A 489 -1.00 19.27 34.24
C ASN A 489 -0.97 17.78 34.64
N ASN A 490 -0.76 17.49 35.92
CA ASN A 490 -0.91 16.12 36.43
C ASN A 490 -2.38 15.72 36.51
N VAL A 491 -2.66 14.44 36.34
CA VAL A 491 -4.01 13.86 36.43
C VAL A 491 -3.98 12.57 37.26
N GLY A 492 -5.05 12.35 38.03
CA GLY A 492 -5.29 11.11 38.78
C GLY A 492 -4.96 11.21 40.28
N ASN A 493 -4.90 10.06 40.94
CA ASN A 493 -4.83 9.96 42.40
C ASN A 493 -3.56 9.26 42.88
N ILE A 494 -2.89 9.84 43.88
CA ILE A 494 -1.77 9.21 44.58
C ILE A 494 -2.16 8.81 46.00
N GLN A 495 -1.49 7.81 46.55
CA GLN A 495 -1.59 7.44 47.96
C GLN A 495 -0.30 7.79 48.67
N MET A 496 -0.43 8.58 49.73
CA MET A 496 0.72 9.02 50.51
C MET A 496 0.59 8.51 51.94
N GLN A 497 1.58 7.78 52.39
CA GLN A 497 1.70 7.33 53.77
C GLN A 497 2.83 8.10 54.44
N ARG A 498 2.55 8.80 55.54
CA ARG A 498 3.56 9.34 56.45
C ARG A 498 3.42 8.63 57.79
N ASN A 499 4.52 8.22 58.41
CA ASN A 499 4.46 7.62 59.74
C ASN A 499 5.04 8.57 60.79
N VAL A 500 4.22 9.00 61.74
CA VAL A 500 4.66 9.86 62.84
C VAL A 500 4.60 9.05 64.13
N ASN A 501 5.77 8.62 64.59
CA ASN A 501 5.88 7.82 65.82
C ASN A 501 5.89 8.74 67.06
N SER A 502 5.46 8.20 68.19
CA SER A 502 5.57 8.86 69.51
C SER A 502 4.74 10.14 69.68
N LEU A 503 3.58 10.23 69.02
CA LEU A 503 2.64 11.33 69.23
C LEU A 503 2.03 11.30 70.65
N THR A 504 2.00 12.46 71.28
CA THR A 504 1.28 12.74 72.53
C THR A 504 0.20 13.79 72.29
N ASN A 505 -0.68 14.02 73.27
CA ASN A 505 -1.71 15.06 73.21
C ASN A 505 -1.16 16.51 73.22
N LEU A 506 0.17 16.68 73.32
CA LEU A 506 0.84 17.99 73.26
C LEU A 506 1.50 18.26 71.89
N ASN A 507 1.43 17.32 70.95
CA ASN A 507 2.07 17.46 69.65
C ASN A 507 1.09 18.00 68.60
N TYR A 508 1.59 18.90 67.75
CA TYR A 508 0.92 19.33 66.53
C TYR A 508 1.49 18.56 65.35
N VAL A 509 0.61 18.04 64.49
CA VAL A 509 1.00 17.48 63.19
C VAL A 509 0.67 18.50 62.12
N TYR A 510 1.69 18.98 61.43
CA TYR A 510 1.52 19.87 60.29
C TYR A 510 1.32 19.02 59.04
N TRP A 511 0.29 19.35 58.27
CA TRP A 511 0.03 18.74 56.98
C TRP A 511 -0.26 19.82 55.95
N SER A 512 0.29 19.64 54.76
CA SER A 512 -0.09 20.41 53.58
C SER A 512 -0.41 19.42 52.46
N SER A 513 -1.41 19.76 51.66
CA SER A 513 -1.73 19.02 50.45
C SER A 513 -1.52 19.93 49.26
N PRO A 514 -0.86 19.45 48.18
CA PRO A 514 -0.83 20.18 46.91
C PRO A 514 -2.18 20.13 46.17
N VAL A 515 -3.16 19.37 46.68
CA VAL A 515 -4.49 19.24 46.08
C VAL A 515 -5.44 20.26 46.69
N ASN A 516 -5.99 21.14 45.84
CA ASN A 516 -6.97 22.13 46.24
C ASN A 516 -8.23 21.46 46.85
N GLY A 517 -8.71 21.96 47.98
CA GLY A 517 -9.90 21.42 48.65
C GLY A 517 -9.70 20.06 49.34
N PHE A 518 -8.45 19.59 49.51
CA PHE A 518 -8.18 18.35 50.23
C PHE A 518 -8.63 18.43 51.68
N ASN A 519 -9.52 17.51 52.09
CA ASN A 519 -10.04 17.48 53.45
C ASN A 519 -9.03 16.83 54.41
N VAL A 520 -8.56 17.59 55.41
CA VAL A 520 -7.61 17.11 56.42
C VAL A 520 -8.17 15.97 57.29
N THR A 521 -9.50 15.79 57.36
CA THR A 521 -10.08 14.61 58.02
C THR A 521 -9.73 13.30 57.31
N ASN A 522 -9.28 13.34 56.05
CA ASN A 522 -8.76 12.15 55.36
C ASN A 522 -7.39 11.71 55.89
N VAL A 523 -6.65 12.60 56.56
CA VAL A 523 -5.34 12.29 57.17
C VAL A 523 -5.50 11.75 58.58
N SER A 524 -6.42 12.33 59.36
CA SER A 524 -6.72 11.87 60.72
C SER A 524 -8.23 11.83 60.99
N PRO A 525 -8.93 10.78 60.53
CA PRO A 525 -10.40 10.68 60.65
C PRO A 525 -10.91 10.68 62.09
N GLY A 526 -10.05 10.32 63.05
CA GLY A 526 -10.38 10.28 64.48
C GLY A 526 -10.12 11.58 65.23
N THR A 527 -9.52 12.60 64.60
CA THR A 527 -9.26 13.88 65.26
C THR A 527 -10.57 14.66 65.42
N ASN A 528 -10.85 15.13 66.63
CA ASN A 528 -11.99 16.01 66.89
C ASN A 528 -11.85 17.28 66.04
N ASN A 529 -12.91 17.68 65.32
CA ASN A 529 -12.92 18.87 64.46
C ASN A 529 -12.49 20.16 65.18
N ASN A 530 -12.67 20.26 66.51
CA ASN A 530 -12.23 21.40 67.31
C ASN A 530 -10.70 21.47 67.51
N LEU A 531 -9.97 20.42 67.13
CA LEU A 531 -8.52 20.29 67.20
C LEU A 531 -7.87 20.31 65.81
N ILE A 532 -8.60 20.80 64.80
CA ILE A 532 -8.11 21.00 63.44
C ILE A 532 -7.97 22.51 63.24
N TRP A 533 -6.73 22.95 63.06
CA TRP A 533 -6.41 24.36 62.81
C TRP A 533 -5.93 24.53 61.37
N HIS A 534 -6.52 25.49 60.66
CA HIS A 534 -6.03 25.90 59.35
C HIS A 534 -5.00 27.01 59.52
N TRP A 535 -3.78 26.76 59.06
CA TRP A 535 -2.80 27.81 58.93
C TRP A 535 -3.09 28.62 57.67
N ILE A 536 -3.44 29.89 57.84
CA ILE A 536 -3.51 30.86 56.75
C ILE A 536 -2.11 31.46 56.63
N PRO A 537 -1.31 31.13 55.60
CA PRO A 537 0.02 31.69 55.46
C PRO A 537 -0.07 33.20 55.34
N THR A 538 0.86 33.91 55.99
CA THR A 538 1.00 35.36 55.87
C THR A 538 1.34 35.68 54.41
N VAL A 539 0.44 36.39 53.72
CA VAL A 539 0.68 36.87 52.36
C VAL A 539 1.70 38.01 52.47
N ALA A 540 2.87 37.85 51.84
CA ALA A 540 3.91 38.87 51.78
C ALA A 540 3.56 39.98 50.78
#